data_AF-A0A4U9J2J4-F1
#
_entry.id   AF-A0A4U9J2J4-F1
#
_cell.length_a   1.000
_cell.length_b   1.000
_cell.length_c   1.000
_cell.angle_alpha   90.00
_cell.angle_beta   90.00
_cell.angle_gamma   90.00
#
_symmetry.space_group_name_H-M   'P 1'
#
loop_
_entity.id
_entity.type
_entity.pdbx_description
1 polymer ?
#
loop_
_entity_poly.entity_id
_entity_poly.type
_entity_poly.pdbx_seq_one_letter_code
_entity_poly.pdbx_strand_id
1 'polypeptide(L)' 'MDIRHPLKDLDQQMIHWAVESGIEVLVLLTKADKLASGARKAQVNMVREAVLAFNGDIPG' A
#
# COMPACT_ATOMS: atom_id res chain seq x y z
N MET A 1 -3.32 -0.87 6.15
CA MET A 1 -1.97 -0.67 6.75
C MET A 1 -1.92 0.69 7.44
N ASP A 2 -1.21 0.86 8.56
CA ASP A 2 -1.01 2.17 9.20
C ASP A 2 -0.10 3.03 8.31
N ILE A 3 -0.56 4.20 7.87
CA ILE A 3 0.17 5.08 6.92
C ILE A 3 1.56 5.50 7.39
N ARG A 4 1.82 5.47 8.70
CA ARG A 4 3.11 5.86 9.28
C ARG A 4 4.17 4.77 9.10
N HIS A 5 3.75 3.51 8.95
CA HIS A 5 4.64 2.36 8.80
C HIS A 5 3.98 1.31 7.88
N PRO A 6 3.70 1.63 6.61
CA PRO A 6 3.03 0.71 5.69
C PRO A 6 4.00 -0.38 5.21
N LEU A 7 3.47 -1.42 4.56
CA LEU A 7 4.24 -2.49 3.91
C LEU A 7 5.21 -3.19 4.88
N LYS A 8 4.77 -3.50 6.10
CA LYS A 8 5.56 -4.40 6.96
C LYS A 8 5.58 -5.81 6.36
N ASP A 9 6.50 -6.65 6.81
CA ASP A 9 6.71 -8.00 6.29
C ASP A 9 5.42 -8.82 6.15
N LEU A 10 4.57 -8.82 7.19
CA LEU A 10 3.28 -9.52 7.15
C LEU A 10 2.33 -8.92 6.11
N ASP A 11 2.31 -7.59 5.96
CA ASP A 11 1.45 -6.98 4.95
C ASP A 11 1.89 -7.37 3.53
N GLN A 12 3.20 -7.39 3.27
CA GLN A 12 3.76 -7.78 1.97
C GLN A 12 3.46 -9.26 1.67
N GLN A 13 3.61 -10.13 2.68
CA GLN A 13 3.29 -11.56 2.55
C GLN A 13 1.81 -11.78 2.20
N MET A 14 0.90 -11.04 2.83
CA MET A 14 -0.53 -11.12 2.51
C MET A 14 -0.85 -10.64 1.09
N ILE A 15 -0.23 -9.55 0.64
CA ILE A 15 -0.37 -9.05 -0.73
C ILE A 15 0.13 -10.11 -1.72
N HIS A 16 1.30 -10.68 -1.46
CA HIS A 16 1.88 -11.71 -2.32
C HIS A 16 0.96 -12.93 -2.46
N TRP A 17 0.45 -13.47 -1.35
CA TRP A 17 -0.48 -14.61 -1.39
C TRP A 17 -1.79 -14.30 -2.13
N ALA A 18 -2.32 -13.09 -1.97
CA ALA A 18 -3.53 -12.68 -2.68
C ALA A 18 -3.29 -12.61 -4.20
N VAL A 19 -2.18 -12.00 -4.63
CA VAL A 19 -1.78 -11.92 -6.04
C VAL A 19 -1.56 -13.30 -6.64
N GLU A 20 -0.82 -14.18 -5.96
CA GLU A 20 -0.60 -15.57 -6.39
C GLU A 20 -1.92 -16.36 -6.51
N SER A 21 -2.92 -16.01 -5.69
CA SER A 21 -4.26 -16.60 -5.72
C SER A 21 -5.20 -15.95 -6.74
N GLY A 22 -4.75 -14.95 -7.49
CA GLY A 22 -5.58 -14.20 -8.45
C GLY A 22 -6.64 -13.31 -7.78
N ILE A 23 -6.44 -12.94 -6.52
CA ILE A 23 -7.35 -12.08 -5.75
C ILE A 23 -6.90 -10.63 -5.89
N GLU A 24 -7.82 -9.77 -6.31
CA GLU A 24 -7.56 -8.32 -6.39
C GLU A 24 -7.43 -7.70 -5.00
N VAL A 25 -6.43 -6.81 -4.83
CA VAL A 25 -6.11 -6.22 -3.52
C VAL A 25 -6.26 -4.70 -3.56
N LEU A 26 -7.11 -4.17 -2.68
CA LEU A 26 -7.19 -2.74 -2.39
C LEU A 26 -6.39 -2.39 -1.12
N VAL A 27 -5.32 -1.62 -1.27
CA VAL A 27 -4.52 -1.15 -0.13
C VAL A 27 -5.10 0.13 0.44
N LEU A 28 -5.59 0.06 1.68
CA LEU A 28 -6.04 1.23 2.45
C LEU A 28 -4.98 1.64 3.48
N LEU A 29 -4.49 2.88 3.36
CA LEU A 29 -3.59 3.52 4.32
C LEU A 29 -4.39 4.21 5.44
N THR A 30 -4.54 3.53 6.56
CA THR A 30 -5.32 3.99 7.72
C THR A 30 -4.54 5.00 8.57
N LYS A 31 -5.24 5.74 9.43
CA LYS A 31 -4.69 6.82 10.28
C LYS A 31 -4.04 7.98 9.51
N ALA A 32 -4.57 8.27 8.32
CA ALA A 32 -4.13 9.38 7.48
C ALA A 32 -4.23 10.76 8.17
N ASP A 33 -5.08 10.90 9.19
CA ASP A 33 -5.19 12.09 10.05
C ASP A 33 -3.91 12.37 10.84
N LYS A 34 -3.06 11.37 11.07
CA LYS A 34 -1.79 11.52 11.81
C LYS A 34 -0.67 12.15 10.98
N LEU A 35 -0.88 12.42 9.70
CA LEU A 35 0.09 13.07 8.81
C LEU A 35 -0.48 14.36 8.22
N ALA A 36 0.40 15.37 8.12
CA ALA A 36 0.13 16.58 7.34
C ALA A 36 -0.07 16.23 5.86
N SER A 37 -0.79 17.08 5.12
CA SER A 37 -1.20 16.82 3.73
C SER A 37 -0.03 16.42 2.81
N GLY A 38 1.10 17.12 2.89
CA GLY A 38 2.30 16.80 2.11
C GLY A 38 2.88 15.43 2.44
N ALA A 39 3.06 15.12 3.73
CA ALA A 39 3.57 13.82 4.19
C ALA A 39 2.62 12.67 3.83
N ARG A 40 1.31 12.91 3.90
CA ARG A 40 0.28 11.94 3.47
C ARG A 40 0.40 11.63 1.98
N LYS A 41 0.50 12.66 1.13
CA LYS A 41 0.68 12.48 -0.33
C LYS A 41 1.97 11.75 -0.65
N ALA A 42 3.07 12.09 0.02
CA ALA A 42 4.35 11.40 -0.15
C ALA A 42 4.24 9.91 0.20
N GLN A 43 3.57 9.56 1.31
CA GLN A 43 3.37 8.15 1.68
C GLN A 43 2.46 7.38 0.73
N VAL A 44 1.38 8.00 0.25
CA VAL A 44 0.53 7.37 -0.77
C VAL A 44 1.34 7.08 -2.03
N ASN A 45 2.13 8.05 -2.51
CA ASN A 45 2.96 7.87 -3.70
C ASN A 45 4.03 6.78 -3.49
N MET A 46 4.70 6.78 -2.34
CA MET A 46 5.69 5.73 -2.01
C MET A 46 5.07 4.34 -2.04
N VAL A 47 3.90 4.16 -1.43
CA VAL A 47 3.20 2.87 -1.43
C VAL A 47 2.73 2.51 -2.84
N ARG A 48 2.24 3.48 -3.63
CA ARG A 48 1.88 3.27 -5.04
C ARG A 48 3.07 2.71 -5.83
N GLU A 49 4.23 3.36 -5.77
CA GLU A 49 5.44 2.86 -6.47
C GLU A 49 5.86 1.48 -5.96
N ALA A 50 5.80 1.24 -4.64
CA ALA A 50 6.19 -0.04 -4.07
C ALA A 50 5.27 -1.20 -4.48
N VAL A 51 3.96 -0.96 -4.67
CA VAL A 51 3.03 -2.04 -5.02
C VAL A 51 3.17 -2.51 -6.48
N LEU A 52 3.81 -1.72 -7.35
CA LEU A 52 4.13 -2.14 -8.73
C LEU A 52 4.99 -3.40 -8.77
N ALA A 53 5.83 -3.62 -7.74
CA ALA A 53 6.65 -4.83 -7.60
C ALA A 53 5.82 -6.12 -7.42
N PHE A 54 4.53 -6.00 -7.07
CA PHE A 54 3.60 -7.12 -6.91
C PHE A 54 2.65 -7.30 -8.11
N ASN A 55 3.00 -6.77 -9.28
CA ASN A 55 2.10 -6.68 -10.45
C ASN A 55 0.80 -5.90 -10.17
N GLY A 56 0.82 -4.95 -9.22
CA GLY A 56 -0.32 -4.09 -8.97
C GLY A 56 -0.61 -3.15 -10.13
N ASP A 57 -1.88 -3.03 -10.53
CA ASP A 57 -2.36 -1.92 -11.36
C ASP A 57 -2.85 -0.79 -10.43
N ILE A 58 -2.58 0.46 -10.81
CA ILE A 58 -2.93 1.64 -10.03
C ILE A 58 -3.75 2.57 -10.91
N PRO A 59 -5.08 2.61 -10.74
CA PRO A 59 -5.91 3.57 -11.44
C PRO A 59 -5.49 5.00 -11.06
N GLY A 60 -5.37 5.85 -12.09
CA GLY A 60 -4.99 7.27 -11.98
C GLY A 60 -5.93 8.12 -11.13
#